data_AF-A0A2S6T096-F1
#
_entry.id   AF-A0A2S6T096-F1
#
_cell.length_a   1.000
_cell.length_b   1.000
_cell.length_c   1.000
_cell.angle_alpha   90.00
_cell.angle_beta   90.00
_cell.angle_gamma   90.00
#
_symmetry.space_group_name_H-M   'P 1'
#
loop_
_entity.id
_entity.type
_entity.pdbx_description
1 polymer ?
#
loop_
_entity_poly.entity_id
_entity_poly.type
_entity_poly.pdbx_seq_one_letter_code
_entity_poly.pdbx_strand_id
1 'polypeptide(L)'
;MTHSTRHTCITRMLEAGVPVHEVKAFAGHKNLSTTEVYITTNMKKMDNCRDALSNHPASKRNSSVVSIAAEEEVKPKQVLAFNKAKQKG
;
A
#
# COMPACT_ATOMS: atom_id res chain seq x y z
N MET A 1 14.28 11.68 -20.89
CA MET A 1 14.67 11.75 -19.46
C MET A 1 13.69 12.58 -18.62
N THR A 2 12.38 12.41 -18.84
CA THR A 2 11.29 13.22 -18.22
C THR A 2 10.28 12.36 -17.46
N HIS A 3 10.51 11.06 -17.34
CA HIS A 3 9.64 10.13 -16.63
C HIS A 3 9.93 10.05 -15.12
N SER A 4 11.14 10.42 -14.66
CA SER A 4 11.53 10.24 -13.26
C SER A 4 10.80 11.18 -12.29
N THR A 5 10.66 12.47 -12.62
CA THR A 5 10.06 13.46 -11.70
C THR A 5 8.57 13.21 -11.49
N ARG A 6 7.83 12.96 -12.57
CA ARG A 6 6.40 12.61 -12.52
C ARG A 6 6.20 11.30 -11.75
N HIS A 7 7.03 10.29 -12.01
CA HIS A 7 6.95 9.00 -11.34
C HIS A 7 7.22 9.14 -9.83
N THR A 8 8.26 9.87 -9.44
CA THR A 8 8.57 10.14 -8.04
C THR A 8 7.45 10.93 -7.36
N CYS A 9 6.90 11.95 -8.03
CA CYS A 9 5.79 12.74 -7.49
C CYS A 9 4.54 11.88 -7.23
N ILE A 10 4.11 11.08 -8.21
CA ILE A 10 2.97 10.16 -8.07
C ILE A 10 3.22 9.15 -6.93
N THR A 11 4.41 8.59 -6.86
CA THR A 11 4.77 7.60 -5.81
C THR A 11 4.68 8.22 -4.42
N ARG A 12 5.25 9.42 -4.22
CA ARG A 12 5.21 10.12 -2.93
C ARG A 12 3.79 10.55 -2.52
N MET A 13 2.96 10.90 -3.50
CA MET A 13 1.55 11.23 -3.26
C MET A 13 0.77 10.00 -2.75
N LEU A 14 1.02 8.82 -3.33
CA LEU A 14 0.44 7.56 -2.86
C LEU A 14 0.99 7.13 -1.49
N GLU A 15 2.29 7.32 -1.25
CA GLU A 15 2.91 7.05 0.06
C GLU A 15 2.34 7.95 1.18
N ALA A 16 1.95 9.19 0.85
CA ALA A 16 1.28 10.10 1.77
C ALA A 16 -0.21 9.73 2.03
N GLY A 17 -0.73 8.67 1.40
CA GLY A 17 -2.10 8.19 1.59
C GLY A 17 -3.15 8.91 0.74
N VAL A 18 -2.74 9.66 -0.30
CA VAL A 18 -3.69 10.32 -1.19
C VAL A 18 -4.48 9.27 -1.99
N PRO A 19 -5.82 9.40 -2.07
CA PRO A 19 -6.63 8.46 -2.82
C PRO A 19 -6.24 8.36 -4.30
N VAL A 20 -6.21 7.15 -4.85
CA VAL A 20 -5.77 6.86 -6.23
C VAL A 20 -6.55 7.65 -7.30
N HIS A 21 -7.83 7.95 -7.06
CA HIS A 21 -8.64 8.72 -8.01
C HIS A 21 -8.20 10.19 -8.10
N GLU A 22 -7.79 10.80 -6.98
CA GLU A 22 -7.20 12.14 -6.92
C GLU A 22 -5.86 12.16 -7.67
N VAL A 23 -5.01 11.16 -7.40
CA VAL A 23 -3.69 11.02 -8.07
C VAL A 23 -3.84 10.82 -9.58
N LYS A 24 -4.86 10.05 -10.00
CA LYS A 24 -5.21 9.86 -11.42
C LYS A 24 -5.60 11.18 -12.09
N ALA A 25 -6.46 11.96 -11.44
CA ALA A 25 -6.88 13.27 -11.91
C ALA A 25 -5.70 14.25 -12.02
N PHE A 26 -4.85 14.28 -10.98
CA PHE A 26 -3.61 15.05 -10.96
C PHE A 26 -2.63 14.66 -12.07
N ALA A 27 -2.48 13.35 -12.34
CA ALA A 27 -1.60 12.86 -13.39
C ALA A 27 -2.17 13.04 -14.81
N GLY A 28 -3.45 13.38 -14.96
CA GLY A 28 -4.13 13.51 -16.25
C GLY A 28 -4.35 12.16 -16.95
N HIS A 29 -4.40 11.06 -16.20
CA HIS A 29 -4.58 9.72 -16.77
C HIS A 29 -6.07 9.48 -17.09
N LYS A 30 -6.38 9.10 -18.34
CA LYS A 30 -7.75 8.69 -18.71
C LYS A 30 -8.16 7.37 -18.06
N ASN A 31 -7.20 6.44 -17.92
CA ASN A 31 -7.44 5.09 -17.42
C ASN A 31 -6.87 4.93 -16.00
N LEU A 32 -7.58 4.18 -15.16
CA LEU A 32 -7.10 3.88 -13.79
C LEU A 32 -5.88 2.95 -13.80
N SER A 33 -5.83 2.05 -14.79
CA SER A 33 -4.78 1.05 -14.98
C SER A 33 -3.36 1.64 -15.03
N THR A 34 -3.19 2.84 -15.59
CA THR A 34 -1.87 3.50 -15.64
C THR A 34 -1.43 4.05 -14.28
N THR A 35 -2.36 4.21 -13.34
CA THR A 35 -2.08 4.65 -11.95
C THR A 35 -1.87 3.44 -11.03
N GLU A 36 -2.54 2.32 -11.29
CA GLU A 36 -2.44 1.06 -10.54
C GLU A 36 -1.02 0.47 -10.53
N VAL A 37 -0.25 0.68 -11.60
CA VAL A 37 1.17 0.25 -11.68
C VAL A 37 2.03 0.85 -10.56
N TYR A 38 1.71 2.07 -10.10
CA TYR A 38 2.44 2.69 -8.99
C TYR A 38 2.10 2.06 -7.62
N ILE A 39 0.86 1.58 -7.44
CA ILE A 39 0.40 0.92 -6.21
C ILE A 39 1.08 -0.44 -6.06
N THR A 40 1.05 -1.25 -7.11
CA THR A 40 1.65 -2.59 -7.12
C THR A 40 3.15 -2.54 -6.90
N THR A 41 3.81 -1.48 -7.39
CA THR A 41 5.24 -1.24 -7.13
C THR A 41 5.51 -0.91 -5.66
N ASN A 42 4.63 -0.15 -4.98
CA ASN A 42 4.77 0.15 -3.56
C ASN A 42 4.63 -1.12 -2.69
N MET A 43 3.61 -1.94 -2.94
CA MET A 43 3.41 -3.21 -2.22
C MET A 43 4.63 -4.14 -2.33
N LYS A 44 5.17 -4.31 -3.55
CA LYS A 44 6.39 -5.11 -3.76
C LYS A 44 7.60 -4.58 -2.97
N LYS A 45 7.74 -3.26 -2.84
CA LYS A 45 8.80 -2.66 -2.03
C LYS A 45 8.63 -3.00 -0.55
N MET A 46 7.40 -2.98 -0.04
CA MET A 46 7.08 -3.37 1.34
C MET A 46 7.41 -4.84 1.60
N ASP A 47 7.03 -5.74 0.70
CA ASP A 47 7.33 -7.18 0.81
C ASP A 47 8.85 -7.43 0.79
N ASN A 48 9.57 -6.80 -0.13
CA ASN A 48 11.02 -6.90 -0.19
C ASN A 48 11.71 -6.38 1.08
N CYS A 49 11.23 -5.27 1.64
CA CYS A 49 11.73 -4.75 2.91
C CYS A 49 11.45 -5.72 4.06
N ARG A 50 10.26 -6.31 4.11
CA ARG A 50 9.88 -7.33 5.10
C ARG A 50 10.80 -8.55 5.00
N ASP A 51 11.02 -9.07 3.80
CA ASP A 51 11.87 -10.24 3.56
C ASP A 51 13.32 -9.95 3.91
N ALA A 52 13.83 -8.77 3.55
CA ALA A 52 15.18 -8.35 3.91
C ALA A 52 15.36 -8.24 5.42
N LEU A 53 14.39 -7.64 6.14
CA LEU A 53 14.42 -7.53 7.60
C LEU A 53 14.32 -8.89 8.29
N SER A 54 13.46 -9.78 7.80
CA SER A 54 13.31 -11.15 8.30
C SER A 54 14.62 -11.95 8.13
N ASN A 55 15.29 -11.78 6.99
CA ASN A 55 16.53 -12.49 6.69
C ASN A 55 17.79 -11.88 7.29
N HIS A 56 17.74 -10.62 7.75
CA HIS A 56 18.90 -9.91 8.25
C HIS A 56 19.51 -10.62 9.49
N PRO A 57 20.83 -10.83 9.55
CA PRO A 57 21.48 -11.58 10.64
C PRO A 57 21.24 -10.97 12.03
N ALA A 58 21.05 -9.64 12.12
CA ALA A 58 20.69 -9.01 13.39
C ALA A 58 19.26 -9.36 13.86
N SER A 59 18.32 -9.59 12.93
CA SER A 59 16.94 -9.99 13.23
C SER A 59 16.87 -11.45 13.68
N LYS A 60 17.55 -12.37 12.97
CA LYS A 60 17.64 -13.80 13.35
C LYS A 60 18.28 -14.04 14.72
N ARG A 61 19.15 -13.14 15.20
CA ARG A 61 19.73 -13.23 16.55
C ARG A 61 18.75 -12.87 17.66
N ASN A 62 17.73 -12.03 17.39
CA ASN A 62 16.71 -11.65 18.37
C ASN A 62 15.47 -12.56 18.34
N SER A 63 15.32 -13.40 17.30
CA SER A 63 14.12 -14.22 17.08
C SER A 63 13.94 -15.33 18.11
N SER A 64 14.95 -15.63 18.94
CA SER A 64 14.80 -16.52 20.09
C SER A 64 13.97 -15.92 21.24
N VAL A 65 13.69 -14.60 21.21
CA VAL A 65 12.92 -13.91 22.26
C VAL A 65 11.50 -13.52 21.81
N VAL A 66 11.21 -13.52 20.50
CA VAL A 66 9.88 -13.12 19.97
C VAL A 66 9.14 -14.34 19.42
N SER A 67 8.65 -15.17 20.34
CA SER A 67 7.57 -16.14 20.08
C SER A 67 6.18 -15.54 20.36
N ILE A 68 6.02 -14.22 20.22
CA ILE A 68 4.70 -13.59 20.32
C ILE A 68 3.97 -13.85 19.01
N ALA A 69 3.27 -14.98 19.01
CA ALA A 69 2.13 -15.37 18.19
C ALA A 69 1.88 -14.50 16.95
N ALA A 70 2.30 -15.04 15.81
CA ALA A 70 1.63 -14.82 14.55
C ALA A 70 0.20 -15.37 14.65
N GLU A 71 -0.77 -14.54 15.02
CA GLU A 71 -2.21 -14.80 14.93
C GLU A 71 -2.92 -13.43 15.01
N GLU A 72 -3.03 -12.73 13.88
CA GLU A 72 -4.22 -11.92 13.62
C GLU A 72 -4.55 -11.98 12.12
N GLU A 73 -5.20 -13.09 11.76
CA GLU A 73 -6.28 -13.19 10.79
C GLU A 73 -6.70 -11.86 10.12
N VAL A 74 -6.56 -11.82 8.80
CA VAL A 74 -7.28 -10.88 7.94
C VAL A 74 -8.78 -11.11 8.12
N LYS A 75 -9.48 -10.23 8.86
CA LYS A 75 -10.95 -10.26 8.98
C LYS A 75 -11.60 -9.22 8.04
N PRO A 76 -12.28 -9.65 6.96
CA PRO A 76 -12.84 -8.74 5.97
C PRO A 76 -14.26 -8.31 6.37
N LYS A 77 -14.46 -7.30 7.24
CA LYS A 77 -15.84 -6.88 7.60
C LYS A 77 -16.14 -5.39 7.84
N GLN A 78 -15.28 -4.43 7.48
CA GLN A 78 -15.55 -3.02 7.85
C GLN A 78 -15.69 -2.00 6.71
N VAL A 79 -15.31 -2.31 5.46
CA VAL A 79 -15.37 -1.31 4.36
C VAL A 79 -16.75 -1.24 3.67
N LEU A 80 -17.70 -2.11 4.03
CA LEU A 80 -19.06 -2.09 3.47
C LEU A 80 -20.16 -1.76 4.50
N ALA A 81 -19.79 -1.15 5.63
CA ALA A 81 -20.76 -0.57 6.58
C ALA A 81 -21.09 0.91 6.30
N PHE A 82 -20.49 1.54 5.27
CA PHE A 82 -20.86 2.90 4.86
C PHE A 82 -22.04 2.94 3.87
N ASN A 83 -22.29 1.86 3.12
CA ASN A 83 -23.29 1.82 2.05
C ASN A 83 -24.68 1.30 2.48
N LYS A 84 -25.06 1.47 3.76
CA LYS A 84 -26.42 1.13 4.23
C LYS A 84 -27.08 2.22 5.09
N ALA A 85 -26.65 3.48 4.96
CA ALA A 85 -27.31 4.63 5.61
C ALA A 85 -27.94 5.63 4.63
N LYS A 86 -27.92 5.35 3.32
CA LYS A 86 -28.48 6.24 2.27
C LYS A 86 -29.78 5.71 1.64
N GLN A 87 -30.45 4.76 2.29
CA GLN A 87 -31.75 4.25 1.84
C GLN A 87 -32.76 4.34 2.99
N LYS A 88 -33.73 5.25 2.85
CA LYS A 88 -34.93 5.55 3.66
C LYS A 88 -34.83 6.80 4.53
N GLY A 89 -35.66 7.79 4.17
CA GLY A 89 -35.91 9.04 4.88
C GLY A 89 -36.08 10.17 3.89
#